data_AF-A0A1V5BQ98-F1
#
_entry.id   AF-A0A1V5BQ98-F1
#
_cell.length_a   1.000
_cell.length_b   1.000
_cell.length_c   1.000
_cell.angle_alpha   90.00
_cell.angle_beta   90.00
_cell.angle_gamma   90.00
#
_symmetry.space_group_name_H-M   'P 1'
#
loop_
_entity.id
_entity.type
_entity.pdbx_description
1 polymer ?
#
loop_
_entity_poly.entity_id
_entity_poly.type
_entity_poly.pdbx_seq_one_letter_code
_entity_poly.pdbx_strand_id
1 'polypeptide(L)'
;MLKKNSEIYYIKSFGFNKNNFIKWFKVIRKSYMGSIIERLFDYYFSNSLSLYSEYRKYYRNEFDSFNKYLSCKHNLFPEEIEALSSKRLHYKNLLYEPDLNTTDLLEIEGFAYAFRTFREEYSK
;
A
#
# COMPACT_ATOMS: atom_id res chain seq x y z
N MET A 1 -2.24 7.02 -0.30
CA MET A 1 -2.83 5.70 0.02
C MET A 1 -4.30 5.86 0.31
N LEU A 2 -5.15 5.26 -0.51
CA LEU A 2 -6.59 5.19 -0.31
C LEU A 2 -6.90 3.84 0.33
N LYS A 3 -7.68 3.84 1.41
CA LYS A 3 -8.23 2.62 2.00
C LYS A 3 -9.73 2.61 1.71
N LYS A 4 -10.21 1.57 1.05
CA LYS A 4 -11.62 1.38 0.69
C LYS A 4 -12.04 0.00 1.16
N ASN A 5 -12.89 -0.08 2.17
CA ASN A 5 -13.21 -1.33 2.85
C ASN A 5 -11.91 -2.03 3.33
N SER A 6 -11.68 -3.26 2.85
CA SER A 6 -10.48 -4.06 3.12
C SER A 6 -9.42 -3.92 2.02
N GLU A 7 -9.56 -2.99 1.10
CA GLU A 7 -8.64 -2.77 0.00
C GLU A 7 -7.76 -1.55 0.23
N ILE A 8 -6.50 -1.67 -0.16
CA ILE A 8 -5.52 -0.60 -0.04
C ILE A 8 -4.92 -0.32 -1.41
N TYR A 9 -4.98 0.95 -1.78
CA TYR A 9 -4.41 1.48 -3.01
C TYR A 9 -3.33 2.49 -2.65
N TYR A 10 -2.13 2.33 -3.20
CA TYR A 10 -1.02 3.23 -2.90
C TYR A 10 -0.02 3.32 -4.05
N ILE A 11 0.66 4.46 -4.15
CA ILE A 11 1.74 4.66 -5.10
C ILE A 11 3.02 4.16 -4.44
N LYS A 12 3.70 3.20 -5.07
CA LYS A 12 4.95 2.62 -4.56
C LYS A 12 6.15 3.34 -5.18
N SER A 13 6.76 4.27 -4.45
CA SER A 13 8.03 4.89 -4.87
C SER A 13 9.20 3.90 -4.82
N PHE A 14 10.31 4.22 -5.48
CA PHE A 14 11.50 3.37 -5.49
C PHE A 14 12.08 3.10 -4.09
N GLY A 15 11.97 4.08 -3.19
CA GLY A 15 12.43 3.96 -1.80
C GLY A 15 11.49 3.14 -0.90
N PHE A 16 10.32 2.75 -1.41
CA PHE A 16 9.29 2.04 -0.66
C PHE A 16 9.63 0.55 -0.53
N ASN A 17 10.49 0.22 0.43
CA ASN A 17 10.90 -1.15 0.74
C ASN A 17 10.98 -1.38 2.26
N LYS A 18 10.95 -2.65 2.65
CA LYS A 18 10.96 -3.08 4.06
C LYS A 18 12.16 -2.54 4.85
N ASN A 19 13.34 -2.47 4.22
CA ASN A 19 14.55 -2.00 4.89
C ASN A 19 14.45 -0.51 5.24
N ASN A 20 13.96 0.31 4.31
CA ASN A 20 13.75 1.74 4.53
C ASN A 20 12.62 1.98 5.53
N PHE A 21 11.57 1.15 5.53
CA PHE A 21 10.52 1.21 6.53
C PHE A 21 11.06 0.98 7.95
N ILE A 22 11.82 -0.09 8.19
CA ILE A 22 12.43 -0.33 9.52
C ILE A 22 13.37 0.81 9.93
N LYS A 23 14.20 1.29 9.01
CA LYS A 23 15.12 2.42 9.25
C LYS A 23 14.36 3.69 9.63
N TRP A 24 13.21 3.95 9.01
CA TRP A 24 12.38 5.12 9.30
C TRP A 24 11.92 5.15 10.76
N PHE A 25 11.48 4.01 11.29
CA PHE A 25 11.11 3.88 12.70
C PHE A 25 12.32 3.86 13.65
N LYS A 26 13.55 3.87 13.13
CA LYS A 26 14.80 3.84 13.91
C LYS A 26 14.90 2.65 14.86
N VAL A 27 14.32 1.51 14.48
CA VAL A 27 14.31 0.29 15.30
C VAL A 27 15.40 -0.68 14.85
N ILE A 28 16.00 -1.38 15.82
CA ILE A 28 16.96 -2.46 15.54
C ILE A 28 16.22 -3.64 14.91
N ARG A 29 16.62 -4.03 13.71
CA ARG A 29 15.95 -5.09 12.93
C ARG A 29 15.75 -6.41 13.68
N LYS A 30 16.76 -6.88 14.40
CA LYS A 30 16.74 -8.15 15.15
C LYS A 30 16.05 -8.06 16.52
N SER A 31 15.48 -6.90 16.87
CA SER A 31 14.72 -6.75 18.12
C SER A 31 13.28 -7.22 17.97
N TYR A 32 12.59 -7.41 19.09
CA TYR A 32 11.15 -7.70 19.10
C TYR A 32 10.35 -6.66 18.30
N MET A 33 10.59 -5.37 18.55
CA MET A 33 9.93 -4.27 17.83
C MET A 33 10.30 -4.29 16.33
N GLY A 34 11.52 -4.69 15.98
CA GLY A 34 11.93 -4.86 14.58
C GLY A 34 11.07 -5.90 13.86
N SER A 35 10.84 -7.06 14.48
CA SER A 35 9.99 -8.11 13.93
C SER A 35 8.52 -7.68 13.77
N ILE A 36 8.04 -6.86 14.70
CA ILE A 36 6.69 -6.28 14.64
C ILE A 36 6.56 -5.34 13.44
N ILE A 37 7.51 -4.42 13.27
CA ILE A 37 7.49 -3.46 12.17
C ILE A 37 7.63 -4.16 10.82
N GLU A 38 8.41 -5.23 10.75
CA GLU A 38 8.48 -6.08 9.56
C GLU A 38 7.11 -6.70 9.21
N ARG A 39 6.42 -7.27 10.20
CA ARG A 39 5.08 -7.84 10.02
C ARG A 39 4.07 -6.78 9.61
N LEU A 40 4.14 -5.58 10.19
CA LEU A 40 3.30 -4.45 9.81
C LEU A 40 3.51 -4.07 8.35
N PHE A 41 4.77 -3.99 7.90
CA PHE A 41 5.08 -3.74 6.49
C PHE A 41 4.53 -4.86 5.61
N ASP A 42 4.68 -6.11 6.02
CA ASP A 42 4.21 -7.25 5.26
C ASP A 42 2.69 -7.25 5.11
N TYR A 43 1.98 -7.02 6.21
CA TYR A 43 0.53 -6.91 6.25
C TYR A 43 0.01 -5.85 5.27
N TYR A 44 0.59 -4.65 5.28
CA TYR A 44 0.11 -3.56 4.41
C TYR A 44 0.60 -3.61 2.97
N PHE A 45 1.83 -4.10 2.73
CA PHE A 45 2.55 -3.82 1.48
C PHE A 45 3.22 -5.01 0.81
N SER A 46 3.45 -6.10 1.54
CA SER A 46 3.98 -7.32 0.90
C SER A 46 2.90 -7.96 0.02
N ASN A 47 3.34 -8.63 -1.05
CA ASN A 47 2.47 -9.25 -2.06
C ASN A 47 1.47 -8.31 -2.75
N SER A 48 1.71 -6.99 -2.73
CA SER A 48 0.85 -6.05 -3.44
C SER A 48 1.02 -6.17 -4.96
N LEU A 49 -0.10 -6.11 -5.67
CA LEU A 49 -0.15 -6.21 -7.12
C LEU A 49 0.03 -4.84 -7.75
N SER A 50 0.86 -4.75 -8.80
CA SER A 50 0.90 -3.55 -9.64
C SER A 50 -0.31 -3.55 -10.57
N LEU A 51 -1.24 -2.61 -10.34
CA LEU A 51 -2.45 -2.51 -11.14
C LEU A 51 -2.14 -2.19 -12.60
N TYR A 52 -1.09 -1.41 -12.86
CA TYR A 52 -0.68 -1.10 -14.23
C TYR A 52 -0.16 -2.35 -14.96
N SER A 53 0.64 -3.19 -14.29
CA SER A 53 1.12 -4.46 -14.85
C SER A 53 -0.03 -5.44 -15.09
N GLU A 54 -0.96 -5.55 -14.13
CA GLU A 54 -2.15 -6.40 -14.26
C GLU A 54 -3.02 -5.95 -15.45
N TYR A 55 -3.31 -4.66 -15.53
CA TYR A 55 -4.04 -4.06 -16.65
C TYR A 55 -3.37 -4.39 -17.98
N ARG A 56 -2.06 -4.13 -18.10
CA ARG A 56 -1.31 -4.36 -19.34
C ARG A 56 -1.29 -5.82 -19.78
N LYS A 57 -1.25 -6.75 -18.82
CA LYS A 57 -1.12 -8.18 -19.10
C LYS A 57 -2.45 -8.85 -19.44
N TYR A 58 -3.52 -8.48 -18.74
CA TYR A 58 -4.79 -9.21 -18.82
C TYR A 58 -5.94 -8.38 -19.37
N TYR A 59 -5.98 -7.07 -19.10
CA TYR A 59 -7.19 -6.25 -19.31
C TYR A 59 -7.06 -5.19 -20.41
N ARG A 60 -5.90 -5.11 -21.06
CA ARG A 60 -5.64 -4.13 -22.13
C ARG A 60 -6.59 -4.27 -23.34
N ASN A 61 -7.13 -5.47 -23.56
CA ASN A 61 -8.06 -5.73 -24.65
C ASN A 61 -9.53 -5.45 -24.26
N GLU A 62 -9.82 -5.40 -22.96
CA GLU A 62 -11.17 -5.19 -22.42
C GLU A 62 -11.46 -3.71 -22.14
N PHE A 63 -10.43 -2.94 -21.76
CA PHE A 63 -10.56 -1.51 -21.46
C PHE A 63 -9.59 -0.68 -22.29
N ASP A 64 -10.11 0.38 -22.92
CA ASP A 64 -9.31 1.28 -23.77
C ASP A 64 -8.23 2.06 -23.00
N SER A 65 -8.40 2.21 -21.68
CA SER A 65 -7.48 2.98 -20.86
C SER A 65 -7.35 2.42 -19.45
N PHE A 66 -6.22 2.71 -18.82
CA PHE A 66 -5.98 2.34 -17.43
C PHE A 66 -6.99 2.98 -16.48
N ASN A 67 -7.42 4.22 -16.76
CA ASN A 67 -8.43 4.90 -15.95
C ASN A 67 -9.80 4.20 -16.04
N LYS A 68 -10.21 3.73 -17.24
CA LYS A 68 -11.44 2.93 -17.40
C LYS A 68 -11.36 1.61 -16.63
N TYR A 69 -10.21 0.95 -16.67
CA TYR A 69 -9.95 -0.25 -15.87
C TYR A 69 -10.13 0.02 -14.35
N LEU A 70 -9.54 1.11 -13.85
CA LEU A 70 -9.66 1.51 -12.45
C LEU A 70 -11.11 1.85 -12.06
N SER A 71 -11.85 2.57 -12.90
CA SER A 71 -13.24 2.92 -12.61
C SER A 71 -14.17 1.71 -12.66
N CYS A 72 -14.00 0.80 -13.62
CA CYS A 72 -14.94 -0.31 -13.82
C CYS A 72 -14.64 -1.53 -12.95
N LYS A 73 -13.37 -1.90 -12.79
CA LYS A 73 -12.99 -3.11 -12.04
C LYS A 73 -12.81 -2.85 -10.54
N HIS A 74 -12.24 -1.68 -10.21
CA HIS A 74 -11.96 -1.30 -8.82
C HIS A 74 -12.97 -0.29 -8.26
N ASN A 75 -13.97 0.12 -9.04
CA ASN A 75 -15.00 1.09 -8.64
C ASN A 75 -14.39 2.38 -8.05
N LEU A 76 -13.26 2.85 -8.58
CA LEU A 76 -12.64 4.10 -8.15
C LEU A 76 -13.35 5.30 -8.79
N PHE A 77 -13.61 6.33 -7.99
CA PHE A 77 -14.23 7.57 -8.46
C PHE A 77 -13.23 8.41 -9.26
N PRO A 78 -13.69 9.29 -10.17
CA PRO A 78 -12.81 10.12 -10.99
C PRO A 78 -11.76 10.90 -10.20
N GLU A 79 -12.15 11.48 -9.06
CA GLU A 79 -11.26 12.22 -8.14
C GLU A 79 -10.18 11.33 -7.53
N GLU A 80 -10.54 10.10 -7.13
CA GLU A 80 -9.60 9.10 -6.60
C GLU A 80 -8.61 8.64 -7.69
N ILE A 81 -9.11 8.45 -8.91
CA ILE A 81 -8.29 8.08 -10.06
C ILE A 81 -7.32 9.20 -10.39
N GLU A 82 -7.75 10.45 -10.39
CA GLU A 82 -6.85 11.59 -10.66
C GLU A 82 -5.69 11.65 -9.65
N ALA A 83 -5.99 11.42 -8.36
CA ALA A 83 -4.98 11.41 -7.31
C ALA A 83 -4.04 10.19 -7.33
N LEU A 84 -4.47 9.05 -7.90
CA LEU A 84 -3.76 7.77 -7.81
C LEU A 84 -3.25 7.22 -9.14
N SER A 85 -3.71 7.75 -10.27
CA SER A 85 -3.42 7.21 -11.61
C SER A 85 -1.94 7.36 -11.93
N SER A 86 -1.21 6.29 -11.65
CA SER A 86 0.21 6.17 -11.85
C SER A 86 0.55 4.76 -12.28
N LYS A 87 1.60 4.62 -13.09
CA LYS A 87 2.15 3.29 -13.44
C LYS A 87 2.67 2.54 -12.21
N ARG A 88 2.91 3.25 -11.09
CA ARG A 88 3.33 2.71 -9.80
C ARG A 88 2.18 2.52 -8.82
N LEU A 89 0.94 2.50 -9.30
CA LEU A 89 -0.20 2.20 -8.45
C LEU A 89 -0.20 0.72 -8.09
N HIS A 90 -0.19 0.45 -6.78
CA HIS A 90 -0.27 -0.88 -6.19
C HIS A 90 -1.58 -1.05 -5.44
N TYR A 91 -2.04 -2.30 -5.44
CA TYR A 91 -3.25 -2.76 -4.80
C TYR A 91 -2.93 -3.92 -3.85
N LYS A 92 -3.57 -3.92 -2.68
CA LYS A 92 -3.59 -5.07 -1.78
C LYS A 92 -4.97 -5.23 -1.15
N ASN A 93 -5.45 -6.45 -1.10
CA ASN A 93 -6.65 -6.82 -0.35
C ASN A 93 -6.24 -7.43 0.99
N LEU A 94 -6.76 -6.88 2.09
CA LEU A 94 -6.46 -7.29 3.46
C LEU A 94 -7.36 -8.41 3.98
N LEU A 95 -8.42 -8.82 3.27
CA LEU A 95 -9.36 -9.85 3.75
C LEU A 95 -8.71 -11.23 3.98
N TYR A 96 -7.58 -11.49 3.31
CA TYR A 96 -6.90 -12.78 3.32
C TYR A 96 -5.64 -12.80 4.19
N GLU A 97 -5.31 -11.69 4.85
CA GLU A 97 -4.14 -11.60 5.71
C GLU A 97 -4.53 -12.02 7.14
N PRO A 98 -3.75 -12.91 7.77
CA PRO A 98 -4.02 -13.30 9.15
C PRO A 98 -3.94 -12.07 10.05
N ASP A 99 -4.96 -11.90 10.90
CA ASP A 99 -5.09 -10.81 11.86
C ASP A 99 -4.03 -10.99 12.96
N LEU A 100 -2.80 -10.61 12.62
CA LEU A 100 -1.74 -10.39 13.59
C LEU A 100 -2.11 -9.07 14.25
N ASN A 101 -2.24 -9.02 15.59
CA ASN A 101 -2.42 -7.83 16.46
C ASN A 101 -1.42 -6.67 16.17
N THR A 102 -1.38 -6.21 14.93
CA THR A 102 -0.44 -5.27 14.31
C THR A 102 -1.16 -3.98 13.98
N THR A 103 -2.49 -4.05 13.81
CA THR A 103 -3.39 -2.90 13.77
C THR A 103 -3.41 -2.15 15.10
N ASP A 104 -3.31 -2.86 16.23
CA ASP A 104 -3.30 -2.28 17.58
C ASP A 104 -2.15 -1.27 17.78
N LEU A 105 -1.05 -1.46 17.04
CA LEU A 105 0.09 -0.52 17.07
C LEU A 105 -0.23 0.82 16.41
N LEU A 106 -1.17 0.85 15.47
CA LEU A 106 -1.66 2.09 14.87
C LEU A 106 -2.63 2.82 15.80
N GLU A 107 -3.07 2.22 16.91
CA GLU A 107 -3.81 2.93 17.96
C GLU A 107 -2.87 3.79 18.81
N ILE A 108 -1.57 3.46 18.83
CA ILE A 108 -0.55 4.26 19.50
C ILE A 108 -0.23 5.49 18.64
N GLU A 109 -0.59 6.68 19.13
CA GLU A 109 -0.50 7.94 18.38
C GLU A 109 0.87 8.19 17.73
N GLY A 110 1.97 7.95 18.47
CA GLY A 110 3.33 8.12 17.96
C GLY A 110 3.66 7.20 16.78
N PHE A 111 3.17 5.96 16.80
CA PHE A 111 3.35 5.00 15.71
C PHE A 111 2.49 5.36 14.51
N ALA A 112 1.22 5.72 14.75
CA ALA A 112 0.32 6.18 13.70
C ALA A 112 0.89 7.41 12.96
N TYR A 113 1.45 8.36 13.71
CA TYR A 113 2.10 9.54 13.16
C TYR A 113 3.33 9.16 12.32
N ALA A 114 4.23 8.32 12.84
CA ALA A 114 5.42 7.88 12.12
C ALA A 114 5.08 7.11 10.83
N PHE A 115 4.01 6.30 10.86
CA PHE A 115 3.50 5.59 9.70
C PHE A 115 2.93 6.55 8.63
N ARG A 116 2.15 7.54 9.06
CA ARG A 116 1.59 8.57 8.16
C ARG A 116 2.68 9.41 7.50
N THR A 117 3.70 9.81 8.25
CA THR A 117 4.82 10.60 7.70
C THR A 117 5.68 9.79 6.74
N PHE A 118 5.94 8.50 7.03
CA PHE A 118 6.58 7.59 6.07
C PHE A 118 5.77 7.52 4.78
N ARG A 119 4.46 7.37 4.88
CA ARG A 119 3.57 7.31 3.72
C ARG A 119 3.70 8.59 2.88
N GLU A 120 3.64 9.76 3.49
CA GLU A 120 3.73 11.04 2.77
C GLU A 120 5.07 11.21 2.06
N GLU A 121 6.16 10.82 2.71
CA GLU A 121 7.50 10.95 2.14
C GLU A 121 7.72 10.03 0.93
N TYR A 122 7.20 8.80 1.00
CA TYR A 122 7.38 7.80 -0.04
C TYR A 122 6.20 7.67 -1.02
N SER A 123 5.21 8.57 -0.95
CA SER A 123 4.12 8.68 -1.95
C SER A 123 4.30 9.86 -2.94
N LYS A 124 5.35 10.67 -2.77
CA LYS A 124 5.77 11.69 -3.75
C LYS A 124 6.44 11.02 -4.98
#